data_AF-W5TY08-F1
#
_entry.id   AF-W5TY08-F1
#
_cell.length_a   1.000
_cell.length_b   1.000
_cell.length_c   1.000
_cell.angle_alpha   90.00
_cell.angle_beta   90.00
_cell.angle_gamma   90.00
#
_symmetry.space_group_name_H-M   'P 1'
#
loop_
_entity.id
_entity.type
_entity.pdbx_description
1 polymer ?
#
loop_
_entity_poly.entity_id
_entity_poly.type
_entity_poly.pdbx_seq_one_letter_code
_entity_poly.pdbx_strand_id
1 'polypeptide(L)'
;MEETRQQRRARERETAATRTKLERKLRNQVGGLVDGKPFDKWPAWKGTGVPTRDNCDLTNPRQAFIWMFVAMPVMKGAPLMLPTEYWEMQSFRMWTLGARPVADPTRKYQPPESVTANAWMASGSWVSLDTPERPRKTLAQALRELPQRERAEVRAALLDGLGLDDGEKPAPPAMQYTVATLAQRLNTSVDELVSVLGNLGLTNVHADSRISREIADRIVKHMGLE
;
A
#
# COMPACT_ATOMS: atom_id res chain seq x y z
N MET A 1 -20.61 9.39 22.67
CA MET A 1 -20.37 9.14 24.11
C MET A 1 -18.87 9.05 24.33
N GLU A 2 -18.28 10.04 24.99
CA GLU A 2 -16.84 10.05 25.29
C GLU A 2 -16.51 9.04 26.40
N GLU A 3 -15.46 8.26 26.18
CA GLU A 3 -14.95 7.28 27.14
C GLU A 3 -14.37 8.00 28.36
N THR A 4 -14.84 7.66 29.56
CA THR A 4 -14.41 8.36 30.78
C THR A 4 -12.94 8.07 31.10
N ARG A 5 -12.25 9.05 31.71
CA ARG A 5 -10.82 8.94 32.10
C ARG A 5 -10.52 7.72 32.99
N GLN A 6 -11.52 7.24 33.75
CA GLN A 6 -11.43 6.00 34.54
C GLN A 6 -11.49 4.74 33.66
N GLN A 7 -12.36 4.69 32.65
CA GLN A 7 -12.44 3.58 31.70
C GLN A 7 -11.14 3.43 30.89
N ARG A 8 -10.54 4.55 30.46
CA ARG A 8 -9.25 4.54 29.75
C ARG A 8 -8.11 3.95 30.61
N ARG A 9 -8.03 4.36 31.90
CA ARG A 9 -7.05 3.82 32.85
C ARG A 9 -7.29 2.35 33.20
N ALA A 10 -8.54 1.92 33.29
CA ALA A 10 -8.89 0.52 33.54
C ALA A 10 -8.46 -0.37 32.36
N ARG A 11 -8.74 0.08 31.12
CA ARG A 11 -8.34 -0.61 29.90
C ARG A 11 -6.82 -0.68 29.73
N GLU A 12 -6.10 0.41 30.05
CA GLU A 12 -4.63 0.45 30.06
C GLU A 12 -4.03 -0.53 31.08
N ARG A 13 -4.62 -0.63 32.28
CA ARG A 13 -4.19 -1.61 33.30
C ARG A 13 -4.47 -3.05 32.88
N GLU A 14 -5.61 -3.29 32.25
CA GLU A 14 -6.02 -4.61 31.76
C GLU A 14 -5.13 -5.08 30.59
N THR A 15 -4.82 -4.19 29.65
CA THR A 15 -3.84 -4.46 28.57
C THR A 15 -2.44 -4.70 29.12
N ALA A 16 -1.98 -3.89 30.08
CA ALA A 16 -0.68 -4.08 30.72
C ALA A 16 -0.59 -5.42 31.50
N ALA A 17 -1.64 -5.78 32.24
CA ALA A 17 -1.73 -7.05 32.96
C ALA A 17 -1.74 -8.25 31.99
N THR A 18 -2.47 -8.13 30.87
CA THR A 18 -2.57 -9.17 29.84
C THR A 18 -1.22 -9.37 29.15
N ARG A 19 -0.54 -8.29 28.80
CA ARG A 19 0.83 -8.32 28.24
C ARG A 19 1.82 -8.98 29.20
N THR A 20 1.80 -8.62 30.47
CA THR A 20 2.69 -9.19 31.50
C THR A 20 2.45 -10.71 31.67
N LYS A 21 1.18 -11.14 31.64
CA LYS A 21 0.82 -12.57 31.72
C LYS A 21 1.29 -13.35 30.49
N LEU A 22 1.19 -12.75 29.30
CA LEU A 22 1.68 -13.31 28.05
C LEU A 22 3.21 -13.44 28.06
N GLU A 23 3.92 -12.38 28.48
CA GLU A 23 5.39 -12.36 28.61
C GLU A 23 5.88 -13.45 29.58
N ARG A 24 5.22 -13.62 30.73
CA ARG A 24 5.54 -14.71 31.67
C ARG A 24 5.30 -16.10 31.08
N LYS A 25 4.21 -16.28 30.33
CA LYS A 25 3.91 -17.56 29.66
C LYS A 25 4.94 -17.87 28.56
N LEU A 26 5.33 -16.87 27.79
CA LEU A 26 6.36 -16.96 26.75
C LEU A 26 7.73 -17.33 27.34
N ARG A 27 8.11 -16.72 28.46
CA ARG A 27 9.37 -17.05 29.17
C ARG A 27 9.46 -18.54 29.50
N ASN A 28 8.36 -19.14 29.96
CA ASN A 28 8.32 -20.57 30.30
C ASN A 28 8.30 -21.49 29.08
N GLN A 29 7.82 -21.02 27.92
CA GLN A 29 7.71 -21.84 26.70
C GLN A 29 9.01 -21.87 25.89
N VAL A 30 9.76 -20.76 25.84
CA VAL A 30 11.00 -20.69 25.06
C VAL A 30 12.20 -21.21 25.87
N GLY A 31 12.23 -20.94 27.18
CA GLY A 31 13.25 -21.44 28.11
C GLY A 31 14.68 -20.93 27.83
N GLY A 32 15.54 -21.05 28.84
CA GLY A 32 16.97 -20.76 28.73
C GLY A 32 17.37 -19.28 28.79
N LEU A 33 18.69 -19.06 28.80
CA LEU A 33 19.33 -17.75 28.81
C LEU A 33 20.40 -17.74 27.72
N VAL A 34 20.49 -16.64 26.99
CA VAL A 34 21.60 -16.35 26.08
C VAL A 34 22.34 -15.16 26.65
N ASP A 35 23.62 -15.31 26.95
CA ASP A 35 24.45 -14.28 27.60
C ASP A 35 23.81 -13.73 28.89
N GLY A 36 23.20 -14.63 29.68
CA GLY A 36 22.47 -14.27 30.91
C GLY A 36 21.13 -13.56 30.69
N LYS A 37 20.70 -13.34 29.44
CA LYS A 37 19.48 -12.63 29.08
C LYS A 37 18.36 -13.58 28.62
N PRO A 38 17.13 -13.47 29.15
CA PRO A 38 15.97 -14.20 28.65
C PRO A 38 15.43 -13.60 27.35
N PHE A 39 14.55 -14.33 26.66
CA PHE A 39 13.92 -13.94 25.39
C PHE A 39 13.42 -12.50 25.34
N ASP A 40 12.69 -12.05 26.37
CA ASP A 40 12.06 -10.72 26.42
C ASP A 40 13.06 -9.54 26.46
N LYS A 41 14.33 -9.82 26.77
CA LYS A 41 15.40 -8.81 26.84
C LYS A 41 16.14 -8.62 25.53
N TRP A 42 15.89 -9.46 24.53
CA TRP A 42 16.47 -9.31 23.20
C TRP A 42 15.54 -8.48 22.30
N PRO A 43 16.08 -7.62 21.42
CA PRO A 43 15.26 -6.82 20.51
C PRO A 43 14.41 -7.70 19.58
N ALA A 44 13.10 -7.44 19.55
CA ALA A 44 12.19 -8.04 18.56
C ALA A 44 12.51 -7.53 17.15
N TRP A 45 12.13 -8.29 16.13
CA TRP A 45 12.22 -7.85 14.75
C TRP A 45 11.19 -6.75 14.49
N LYS A 46 11.63 -5.67 13.83
CA LYS A 46 10.81 -4.48 13.54
C LYS A 46 10.75 -4.14 12.05
N GLY A 47 11.16 -5.07 11.19
CA GLY A 47 11.17 -4.85 9.76
C GLY A 47 9.76 -4.72 9.19
N THR A 48 9.66 -4.06 8.03
CA THR A 48 8.42 -4.00 7.25
C THR A 48 8.46 -5.10 6.19
N GLY A 49 7.39 -5.91 6.10
CA GLY A 49 7.26 -6.95 5.10
C GLY A 49 7.79 -8.31 5.57
N VAL A 50 8.57 -8.98 4.72
CA VAL A 50 9.03 -10.35 4.95
C VAL A 50 10.43 -10.35 5.58
N PRO A 51 10.69 -11.12 6.65
CA PRO A 51 12.04 -11.28 7.20
C PRO A 51 12.98 -11.91 6.16
N THR A 52 14.00 -11.19 5.74
CA THR A 52 15.04 -11.69 4.85
C THR A 52 16.37 -11.68 5.58
N ARG A 53 17.35 -12.46 5.09
CA ARG A 53 18.68 -12.48 5.71
C ARG A 53 19.26 -11.07 5.88
N ASP A 54 19.10 -10.23 4.86
CA ASP A 54 19.65 -8.86 4.84
C ASP A 54 18.95 -7.88 5.80
N ASN A 55 17.72 -8.19 6.25
CA ASN A 55 16.96 -7.35 7.17
C ASN A 55 16.83 -7.95 8.59
N CYS A 56 17.48 -9.09 8.84
CA CYS A 56 17.56 -9.72 10.16
C CYS A 56 18.94 -9.52 10.77
N ASP A 57 18.99 -9.26 12.08
CA ASP A 57 20.25 -9.27 12.82
C ASP A 57 20.69 -10.71 13.14
N LEU A 58 21.75 -11.17 12.47
CA LEU A 58 22.29 -12.53 12.62
C LEU A 58 22.98 -12.77 13.97
N THR A 59 23.30 -11.71 14.71
CA THR A 59 23.89 -11.78 16.05
C THR A 59 22.83 -11.80 17.15
N ASN A 60 21.58 -11.45 16.82
CA ASN A 60 20.47 -11.46 17.75
C ASN A 60 19.78 -12.83 17.75
N PRO A 61 19.76 -13.57 18.88
CA PRO A 61 19.13 -14.88 19.00
C PRO A 61 17.66 -14.90 18.57
N ARG A 62 16.91 -13.80 18.76
CA ARG A 62 15.51 -13.71 18.31
C ARG A 62 15.38 -13.66 16.79
N GLN A 63 16.40 -13.17 16.07
CA GLN A 63 16.29 -12.83 14.65
C GLN A 63 17.12 -13.72 13.74
N ALA A 64 18.19 -14.32 14.26
CA ALA A 64 19.21 -15.02 13.49
C ALA A 64 18.68 -16.06 12.50
N PHE A 65 17.57 -16.72 12.81
CA PHE A 65 17.01 -17.81 12.01
C PHE A 65 15.65 -17.51 11.39
N ILE A 66 15.01 -16.36 11.68
CA ILE A 66 13.62 -16.09 11.22
C ILE A 66 13.52 -16.20 9.69
N TRP A 67 14.48 -15.61 8.98
CA TRP A 67 14.50 -15.58 7.52
C TRP A 67 14.51 -16.97 6.87
N MET A 68 14.97 -18.01 7.58
CA MET A 68 14.98 -19.38 7.08
C MET A 68 13.59 -20.03 7.05
N PHE A 69 12.62 -19.48 7.79
CA PHE A 69 11.24 -19.98 7.83
C PHE A 69 10.33 -19.33 6.79
N VAL A 70 10.87 -18.43 5.98
CA VAL A 70 10.12 -17.76 4.92
C VAL A 70 9.91 -18.68 3.73
N ALA A 71 8.68 -18.68 3.19
CA ALA A 71 8.27 -19.48 2.05
C ALA A 71 8.69 -20.95 2.19
N MET A 72 8.26 -21.58 3.29
CA MET A 72 8.55 -22.99 3.54
C MET A 72 8.08 -23.88 2.38
N PRO A 73 8.70 -25.05 2.18
CA PRO A 73 8.31 -25.98 1.12
C PRO A 73 6.79 -26.21 1.09
N VAL A 74 6.22 -26.25 -0.12
CA VAL A 74 4.78 -26.48 -0.39
C VAL A 74 3.87 -25.30 0.00
N MET A 75 4.37 -24.26 0.67
CA MET A 75 3.58 -23.06 0.92
C MET A 75 3.32 -22.25 -0.36
N LYS A 76 2.06 -21.91 -0.59
CA LYS A 76 1.63 -20.97 -1.63
C LYS A 76 0.91 -19.81 -0.96
N GLY A 77 1.28 -18.59 -1.33
CA GLY A 77 0.57 -17.39 -0.92
C GLY A 77 1.15 -16.72 0.32
N ALA A 78 1.22 -17.40 1.46
CA ALA A 78 1.73 -16.78 2.67
C ALA A 78 3.27 -16.90 2.78
N PRO A 79 4.02 -15.80 3.02
CA PRO A 79 5.46 -15.88 3.26
C PRO A 79 5.79 -16.56 4.60
N LEU A 80 4.89 -16.52 5.59
CA LEU A 80 5.01 -17.21 6.88
C LEU A 80 3.66 -17.84 7.28
N MET A 81 3.67 -19.06 7.85
CA MET A 81 2.44 -19.73 8.33
C MET A 81 1.90 -19.15 9.64
N LEU A 82 2.81 -18.61 10.45
CA LEU A 82 2.55 -18.13 11.80
C LEU A 82 3.11 -16.71 11.93
N PRO A 83 2.63 -15.91 12.90
CA PRO A 83 3.14 -14.57 13.15
C PRO A 83 4.65 -14.57 13.40
N THR A 84 5.31 -13.46 13.06
CA THR A 84 6.76 -13.31 13.20
C THR A 84 7.23 -13.57 14.63
N GLU A 85 6.44 -13.18 15.62
CA GLU A 85 6.73 -13.37 17.05
C GLU A 85 6.92 -14.86 17.41
N TYR A 86 6.17 -15.75 16.75
CA TYR A 86 6.35 -17.20 16.94
C TYR A 86 7.69 -17.66 16.39
N TRP A 87 8.08 -17.18 15.21
CA TRP A 87 9.37 -17.53 14.61
C TRP A 87 10.56 -16.94 15.37
N GLU A 88 10.39 -15.80 16.02
CA GLU A 88 11.38 -15.26 16.96
C GLU A 88 11.62 -16.21 18.15
N MET A 89 10.54 -16.78 18.70
CA MET A 89 10.65 -17.78 19.77
C MET A 89 11.43 -19.00 19.29
N GLN A 90 11.15 -19.47 18.08
CA GLN A 90 11.84 -20.62 17.48
C GLN A 90 13.33 -20.32 17.23
N SER A 91 13.63 -19.12 16.70
CA SER A 91 15.01 -18.65 16.50
C SER A 91 15.78 -18.63 17.83
N PHE A 92 15.18 -18.07 18.88
CA PHE A 92 15.81 -18.02 20.20
C PHE A 92 16.03 -19.43 20.77
N ARG A 93 15.05 -20.33 20.64
CA ARG A 93 15.18 -21.72 21.07
C ARG A 93 16.33 -22.43 20.35
N MET A 94 16.44 -22.28 19.03
CA MET A 94 17.55 -22.84 18.26
C MET A 94 18.90 -22.33 18.75
N TRP A 95 18.99 -21.02 19.03
CA TRP A 95 20.22 -20.42 19.57
C TRP A 95 20.57 -20.99 20.94
N THR A 96 19.60 -21.10 21.85
CA THR A 96 19.77 -21.70 23.18
C THR A 96 20.22 -23.16 23.09
N LEU A 97 19.77 -23.89 22.07
CA LEU A 97 20.18 -25.27 21.79
C LEU A 97 21.54 -25.38 21.08
N GLY A 98 22.21 -24.26 20.82
CA GLY A 98 23.57 -24.22 20.26
C GLY A 98 23.67 -23.93 18.76
N ALA A 99 22.57 -23.71 18.05
CA ALA A 99 22.62 -23.34 16.64
C ALA A 99 23.26 -21.97 16.44
N ARG A 100 24.12 -21.81 15.43
CA ARG A 100 24.72 -20.53 15.04
C ARG A 100 24.80 -20.42 13.51
N PRO A 101 24.52 -19.25 12.91
CA PRO A 101 24.76 -19.02 11.49
C PRO A 101 26.27 -18.85 11.25
N VAL A 102 26.98 -19.95 11.02
CA VAL A 102 28.45 -19.96 10.83
C VAL A 102 28.88 -19.98 9.37
N ALA A 103 28.03 -20.49 8.49
CA ALA A 103 28.31 -20.64 7.07
C ALA A 103 27.50 -19.65 6.25
N ASP A 104 28.06 -19.26 5.11
CA ASP A 104 27.35 -18.50 4.10
C ASP A 104 26.24 -19.36 3.46
N PRO A 105 25.05 -18.78 3.24
CA PRO A 105 23.94 -19.50 2.66
C PRO A 105 24.22 -19.80 1.19
N THR A 106 23.75 -20.93 0.68
CA THR A 106 23.86 -21.27 -0.75
C THR A 106 22.71 -20.70 -1.60
N ARG A 107 21.69 -20.13 -0.96
CA ARG A 107 20.49 -19.59 -1.58
C ARG A 107 20.02 -18.32 -0.90
N LYS A 108 19.33 -17.47 -1.64
CA LYS A 108 18.67 -16.27 -1.12
C LYS A 108 17.18 -16.31 -1.42
N TYR A 109 16.39 -15.67 -0.55
CA TYR A 109 14.96 -15.48 -0.78
C TYR A 109 14.76 -14.29 -1.71
N GLN A 110 14.13 -14.53 -2.86
CA GLN A 110 13.71 -13.49 -3.78
C GLN A 110 12.20 -13.24 -3.60
N PRO A 111 11.79 -12.04 -3.14
CA PRO A 111 10.37 -11.72 -2.99
C PRO A 111 9.66 -11.69 -4.37
N PRO A 112 8.33 -11.82 -4.38
CA PRO A 112 7.54 -11.75 -5.61
C PRO A 112 7.60 -10.36 -6.24
N GLU A 113 7.36 -10.30 -7.56
CA GLU A 113 7.48 -9.09 -8.38
C GLU A 113 6.40 -8.03 -8.08
N SER A 114 5.22 -8.47 -7.64
CA SER A 114 4.10 -7.60 -7.27
C SER A 114 3.96 -7.56 -5.75
N VAL A 115 4.04 -6.35 -5.20
CA VAL A 115 3.66 -6.02 -3.81
C VAL A 115 2.13 -5.89 -3.68
N THR A 116 1.40 -5.77 -4.81
CA THR A 116 -0.06 -5.65 -4.87
C THR A 116 -0.79 -6.97 -4.76
N ALA A 117 -0.15 -8.10 -5.09
CA ALA A 117 -0.59 -9.37 -4.55
C ALA A 117 -0.31 -9.30 -3.04
N ASN A 118 -1.38 -9.17 -2.23
CA ASN A 118 -1.36 -9.03 -0.77
C ASN A 118 -0.07 -9.59 -0.16
N ALA A 119 0.61 -8.89 0.76
CA ALA A 119 1.81 -9.41 1.44
C ALA A 119 1.61 -10.80 2.08
N TRP A 120 0.35 -11.26 2.18
CA TRP A 120 -0.15 -12.56 2.62
C TRP A 120 -0.41 -13.61 1.52
N MET A 121 -0.40 -13.25 0.23
CA MET A 121 -0.77 -14.08 -0.94
C MET A 121 0.33 -14.18 -2.02
N ALA A 122 1.45 -13.51 -1.85
CA ALA A 122 2.57 -13.59 -2.78
C ALA A 122 3.77 -14.27 -2.09
N SER A 123 3.98 -15.56 -2.36
CA SER A 123 5.16 -16.30 -1.93
C SER A 123 6.29 -16.09 -2.93
N GLY A 124 7.44 -15.60 -2.45
CA GLY A 124 8.67 -15.50 -3.24
C GLY A 124 9.29 -16.87 -3.51
N SER A 125 10.53 -16.88 -4.01
CA SER A 125 11.24 -18.12 -4.36
C SER A 125 12.65 -18.11 -3.80
N TRP A 126 13.11 -19.28 -3.36
CA TRP A 126 14.50 -19.51 -2.99
C TRP A 126 15.33 -19.75 -4.24
N VAL A 127 16.22 -18.80 -4.56
CA VAL A 127 17.02 -18.79 -5.79
C VAL A 127 18.52 -18.88 -5.47
N SER A 128 19.35 -19.16 -6.48
CA SER A 128 20.81 -19.09 -6.33
C SER A 128 21.25 -17.67 -5.94
N LEU A 129 22.36 -17.54 -5.22
CA LEU A 129 22.94 -16.25 -4.84
C LEU A 129 23.21 -15.35 -6.05
N ASP A 130 23.65 -15.94 -7.16
CA ASP A 130 24.00 -15.24 -8.42
C ASP A 130 22.78 -14.73 -9.19
N THR A 131 21.57 -15.16 -8.80
CA THR A 131 20.34 -14.72 -9.47
C THR A 131 20.19 -13.21 -9.26
N PRO A 132 20.06 -12.40 -10.33
CA PRO A 132 19.94 -10.95 -10.19
C PRO A 132 18.69 -10.58 -9.39
N GLU A 133 18.80 -9.49 -8.62
CA GLU A 133 17.67 -8.97 -7.84
C GLU A 133 16.60 -8.43 -8.79
N ARG A 134 15.33 -8.75 -8.53
CA ARG A 134 14.24 -8.19 -9.32
C ARG A 134 14.05 -6.72 -8.96
N PRO A 135 13.80 -5.83 -9.93
CA PRO A 135 13.48 -4.44 -9.63
C PRO A 135 12.20 -4.41 -8.81
N ARG A 136 12.30 -3.94 -7.56
CA ARG A 136 11.13 -3.73 -6.71
C ARG A 136 10.30 -2.59 -7.31
N LYS A 137 9.03 -2.85 -7.58
CA LYS A 137 8.12 -1.78 -8.00
C LYS A 137 8.01 -0.75 -6.88
N THR A 138 8.17 0.52 -7.21
CA THR A 138 7.95 1.60 -6.24
C THR A 138 6.48 1.63 -5.85
N LEU A 139 6.14 2.20 -4.68
CA LEU A 139 4.74 2.40 -4.29
C LEU A 139 3.97 3.16 -5.37
N ALA A 140 4.59 4.13 -6.04
CA ALA A 140 3.99 4.86 -7.14
C ALA A 140 3.68 3.97 -8.36
N GLN A 141 4.58 3.03 -8.70
CA GLN A 141 4.34 2.05 -9.77
C GLN A 141 3.26 1.06 -9.38
N ALA A 142 3.29 0.56 -8.14
CA ALA A 142 2.26 -0.32 -7.59
C ALA A 142 0.88 0.34 -7.60
N LEU A 143 0.79 1.62 -7.18
CA LEU A 143 -0.45 2.40 -7.23
C LEU A 143 -0.97 2.54 -8.66
N ARG A 144 -0.11 2.78 -9.66
CA ARG A 144 -0.54 2.91 -11.07
C ARG A 144 -1.17 1.63 -11.63
N GLU A 145 -0.74 0.47 -11.13
CA GLU A 145 -1.25 -0.84 -11.54
C GLU A 145 -2.60 -1.17 -10.90
N LEU A 146 -2.98 -0.48 -9.82
CA LEU A 146 -4.29 -0.68 -9.19
C LEU A 146 -5.43 -0.16 -10.09
N PRO A 147 -6.59 -0.83 -10.09
CA PRO A 147 -7.82 -0.31 -10.68
C PRO A 147 -8.11 1.12 -10.21
N GLN A 148 -8.70 1.94 -11.08
CA GLN A 148 -8.97 3.35 -10.81
C GLN A 148 -9.73 3.57 -9.49
N ARG A 149 -10.65 2.65 -9.17
CA ARG A 149 -11.43 2.65 -7.92
C ARG A 149 -10.54 2.46 -6.69
N GLU A 150 -9.67 1.46 -6.69
CA GLU A 150 -8.77 1.16 -5.57
C GLU A 150 -7.75 2.29 -5.35
N ARG A 151 -7.25 2.90 -6.43
CA ARG A 151 -6.42 4.11 -6.32
C ARG A 151 -7.14 5.26 -5.63
N ALA A 152 -8.42 5.47 -5.93
CA ALA A 152 -9.21 6.53 -5.32
C ALA A 152 -9.43 6.27 -3.82
N GLU A 153 -9.69 5.03 -3.44
CA GLU A 153 -9.84 4.62 -2.03
C GLU A 153 -8.53 4.80 -1.25
N VAL A 154 -7.38 4.39 -1.81
CA VAL A 154 -6.06 4.58 -1.17
C VAL A 154 -5.72 6.07 -1.04
N ARG A 155 -6.01 6.88 -2.08
CA ARG A 155 -5.80 8.33 -2.02
C ARG A 155 -6.66 8.98 -0.94
N ALA A 156 -7.94 8.63 -0.85
CA ALA A 156 -8.83 9.17 0.17
C ALA A 156 -8.35 8.83 1.59
N ALA A 157 -7.95 7.58 1.83
CA ALA A 157 -7.40 7.16 3.13
C ALA A 157 -6.08 7.87 3.48
N LEU A 158 -5.22 8.14 2.49
CA LEU A 158 -3.97 8.85 2.70
C LEU A 158 -4.18 10.32 3.05
N LEU A 159 -5.14 10.97 2.38
CA LEU A 159 -5.50 12.37 2.64
C LEU A 159 -6.15 12.54 4.00
N ASP A 160 -7.09 11.67 4.35
CA ASP A 160 -7.72 11.62 5.68
C ASP A 160 -6.67 11.40 6.79
N GLY A 161 -5.76 10.42 6.60
CA GLY A 161 -4.70 10.12 7.56
C GLY A 161 -3.64 11.21 7.72
N LEU A 162 -3.45 12.07 6.70
CA LEU A 162 -2.53 13.21 6.74
C LEU A 162 -3.21 14.53 7.12
N GLY A 163 -4.52 14.53 7.34
CA GLY A 163 -5.30 15.74 7.61
C GLY A 163 -5.23 16.76 6.46
N LEU A 164 -5.03 16.28 5.24
CA LEU A 164 -4.98 17.09 4.04
C LEU A 164 -6.34 17.02 3.37
N ASP A 165 -6.98 18.17 3.16
CA ASP A 165 -8.11 18.23 2.24
C ASP A 165 -7.63 17.82 0.85
N ASP A 166 -8.49 17.11 0.11
CA ASP A 166 -8.28 16.77 -1.29
C ASP A 166 -8.34 18.09 -2.08
N GLY A 167 -7.25 18.86 -2.01
CA GLY A 167 -7.10 20.18 -2.58
C GLY A 167 -7.68 20.14 -3.98
N GLU A 168 -8.67 21.02 -4.17
CA GLU A 168 -9.54 21.16 -5.33
C GLU A 168 -9.16 20.22 -6.47
N LYS A 169 -9.84 19.07 -6.56
CA LYS A 169 -9.72 18.15 -7.69
C LYS A 169 -9.56 19.01 -8.94
N PRO A 170 -8.48 18.92 -9.74
CA PRO A 170 -8.52 19.52 -11.05
C PRO A 170 -9.73 18.89 -11.71
N ALA A 171 -10.74 19.72 -11.99
CA ALA A 171 -11.95 19.25 -12.62
C ALA A 171 -11.52 18.40 -13.83
N PRO A 172 -12.18 17.25 -14.10
CA PRO A 172 -11.92 16.51 -15.33
C PRO A 172 -11.87 17.53 -16.47
N PRO A 173 -10.85 17.49 -17.36
CA PRO A 173 -10.61 18.58 -18.30
C PRO A 173 -11.95 18.93 -18.93
N ALA A 174 -12.42 20.16 -18.69
CA ALA A 174 -13.74 20.58 -19.12
C ALA A 174 -13.84 20.19 -20.59
N MET A 175 -14.80 19.33 -20.95
CA MET A 175 -14.96 18.90 -22.35
C MET A 175 -15.15 20.17 -23.18
N GLN A 176 -14.11 20.56 -23.89
CA GLN A 176 -14.11 21.67 -24.82
C GLN A 176 -14.43 21.09 -26.18
N TYR A 177 -15.51 21.57 -26.80
CA TYR A 177 -15.83 21.27 -28.18
C TYR A 177 -15.27 22.37 -29.07
N THR A 178 -14.81 22.05 -30.27
CA THR A 178 -14.61 23.08 -31.29
C THR A 178 -15.97 23.47 -31.87
N VAL A 179 -16.09 24.69 -32.39
CA VAL A 179 -17.29 25.15 -33.11
C VAL A 179 -17.62 24.19 -34.25
N ALA A 180 -16.62 23.71 -34.99
CA ALA A 180 -16.82 22.74 -36.07
C ALA A 180 -17.43 21.41 -35.58
N THR A 181 -16.92 20.85 -34.47
CA THR A 181 -17.46 19.60 -33.91
C THR A 181 -18.87 19.80 -33.33
N LEU A 182 -19.15 20.98 -32.76
CA LEU A 182 -20.48 21.30 -32.25
C LEU A 182 -21.50 21.49 -33.39
N ALA A 183 -21.12 22.19 -34.47
CA ALA A 183 -21.95 22.38 -35.66
C ALA A 183 -22.31 21.04 -36.31
N GLN A 184 -21.32 20.14 -36.45
CA GLN A 184 -21.54 18.79 -36.96
C GLN A 184 -22.53 17.99 -36.10
N ARG A 185 -22.43 18.10 -34.77
CA ARG A 185 -23.34 17.40 -33.84
C ARG A 185 -24.77 17.95 -33.87
N LEU A 186 -24.91 19.26 -34.04
CA LEU A 186 -26.20 19.92 -34.13
C LEU A 186 -26.78 19.89 -35.56
N ASN A 187 -26.09 19.24 -36.50
CA ASN A 187 -26.45 19.18 -37.92
C ASN A 187 -26.76 20.57 -38.53
N THR A 188 -25.97 21.57 -38.12
CA THR A 188 -26.06 22.96 -38.56
C THR A 188 -24.77 23.39 -39.26
N SER A 189 -24.82 24.49 -40.01
CA SER A 189 -23.62 25.04 -40.64
C SER A 189 -22.75 25.77 -39.61
N VAL A 190 -21.43 25.80 -39.85
CA VAL A 190 -20.49 26.51 -38.99
C VAL A 190 -20.80 28.02 -38.96
N ASP A 191 -21.22 28.60 -40.07
CA ASP A 191 -21.55 30.02 -40.17
C ASP A 191 -22.80 30.39 -39.37
N GLU A 192 -23.81 29.51 -39.38
CA GLU A 192 -25.02 29.67 -38.58
C GLU A 192 -24.71 29.59 -37.07
N LEU A 193 -23.87 28.64 -36.67
CA LEU A 193 -23.43 28.52 -35.28
C LEU A 193 -22.59 29.73 -34.83
N VAL A 194 -21.70 30.25 -35.69
CA VAL A 194 -20.93 31.47 -35.40
C VAL A 194 -21.84 32.69 -35.24
N SER A 195 -22.90 32.79 -36.06
CA SER A 195 -23.91 33.85 -35.93
C SER A 195 -24.66 33.78 -34.60
N VAL A 196 -25.09 32.58 -34.18
CA VAL A 196 -25.74 32.36 -32.88
C VAL A 196 -24.80 32.71 -31.72
N LEU A 197 -23.52 32.37 -31.83
CA LEU A 197 -22.52 32.72 -30.82
C LEU A 197 -22.25 34.23 -30.75
N GLY A 198 -22.31 34.92 -31.88
CA GLY A 198 -22.27 36.38 -31.96
C GLY A 198 -23.43 37.02 -31.19
N ASN A 199 -24.65 36.48 -31.35
CA ASN A 199 -25.84 36.95 -30.63
C ASN A 199 -25.75 36.69 -29.11
N LEU A 200 -25.00 35.68 -28.69
CA LEU A 200 -24.70 35.39 -27.29
C LEU A 200 -23.54 36.23 -26.71
N GLY A 201 -23.01 37.18 -27.48
CA GLY A 201 -21.97 38.12 -27.05
C GLY A 201 -20.53 37.63 -27.21
N LEU A 202 -20.30 36.51 -27.89
CA LEU A 202 -18.94 36.06 -28.21
C LEU A 202 -18.51 36.64 -29.56
N THR A 203 -17.49 37.50 -29.53
CA THR A 203 -16.88 38.10 -30.73
C THR A 203 -15.59 37.36 -31.10
N ASN A 204 -15.23 37.35 -32.40
CA ASN A 204 -14.06 36.64 -32.95
C ASN A 204 -14.03 35.11 -32.74
N VAL A 205 -15.17 34.46 -32.96
CA VAL A 205 -15.27 33.00 -32.95
C VAL A 205 -15.12 32.44 -34.37
N HIS A 206 -14.28 31.42 -34.54
CA HIS A 206 -14.03 30.73 -35.80
C HIS A 206 -14.22 29.21 -35.63
N ALA A 207 -14.17 28.45 -36.72
CA ALA A 207 -14.42 27.00 -36.74
C ALA A 207 -13.60 26.20 -35.70
N ASP A 208 -12.35 26.62 -35.44
CA ASP A 208 -11.43 25.96 -34.50
C ASP A 208 -11.50 26.50 -33.06
N SER A 209 -12.32 27.53 -32.82
CA SER A 209 -12.49 28.10 -31.49
C SER A 209 -13.08 27.09 -30.53
N ARG A 210 -12.51 27.00 -29.33
CA ARG A 210 -12.93 26.06 -28.29
C ARG A 210 -14.03 26.67 -27.44
N ILE A 211 -15.10 25.92 -27.26
CA ILE A 211 -16.30 26.30 -26.52
C ILE A 211 -16.48 25.35 -25.34
N SER A 212 -16.75 25.91 -24.17
CA SER A 212 -17.06 25.13 -22.97
C SER A 212 -18.44 24.48 -23.09
N ARG A 213 -18.62 23.34 -22.42
CA ARG A 213 -19.90 22.64 -22.35
C ARG A 213 -21.07 23.54 -21.91
N GLU A 214 -20.85 24.44 -20.98
CA GLU A 214 -21.90 25.37 -20.49
C GLU A 214 -22.42 26.29 -21.60
N ILE A 215 -21.54 26.73 -22.49
CA ILE A 215 -21.92 27.55 -23.65
C ILE A 215 -22.62 26.67 -24.69
N ALA A 216 -22.15 25.44 -24.91
CA ALA A 216 -22.81 24.48 -25.80
C ALA A 216 -24.25 24.15 -25.34
N ASP A 217 -24.46 23.92 -24.04
CA ASP A 217 -25.79 23.64 -23.47
C ASP A 217 -26.72 24.86 -23.60
N ARG A 218 -26.18 26.08 -23.49
CA ARG A 218 -26.94 27.32 -23.76
C ARG A 218 -27.34 27.47 -25.23
N ILE A 219 -26.48 27.05 -26.16
CA ILE A 219 -26.79 27.07 -27.60
C ILE A 219 -27.91 26.09 -27.92
N VAL A 220 -27.82 24.86 -27.41
CA VAL A 220 -28.87 23.84 -27.58
C VAL A 220 -30.23 24.36 -27.12
N LYS A 221 -30.24 25.00 -25.94
CA LYS A 221 -31.44 25.64 -25.38
C LYS A 221 -31.94 26.83 -26.22
N HIS A 222 -31.04 27.63 -26.78
CA HIS A 222 -31.41 28.79 -27.61
C HIS A 222 -31.93 28.37 -29.00
N MET A 223 -31.47 27.23 -29.52
CA MET A 223 -31.92 26.65 -30.80
C MET A 223 -33.18 25.79 -30.68
N GLY A 224 -33.73 25.61 -29.47
CA GLY A 224 -34.96 24.85 -29.24
C GLY A 224 -34.83 23.35 -29.50
N LEU A 225 -33.62 22.80 -29.37
CA LEU A 225 -33.32 21.38 -29.59
C LEU A 225 -33.28 20.64 -28.24
N GLU A 226 -34.41 20.55 -27.54
CA GLU A 226 -34.60 19.64 -26.38
C GLU A 226 -35.32 18.35 -26.79
#